data_AF-A0A9W8MHG8-F1
#
_entry.id   AF-A0A9W8MHG8-F1
#
_cell.length_a   1.000
_cell.length_b   1.000
_cell.length_c   1.000
_cell.angle_alpha   90.00
_cell.angle_beta   90.00
_cell.angle_gamma   90.00
#
_symmetry.space_group_name_H-M   'P 1'
#
loop_
_entity.id
_entity.type
_entity.pdbx_description
1 polymer ?
#
loop_
_entity_poly.entity_id
_entity_poly.type
_entity_poly.pdbx_seq_one_letter_code
_entity_poly.pdbx_strand_id
1 'polypeptide(L)'
;MASTTSTILWDLETCFPSDIAAPDAVAAIRKLVAPRSTIQQMLAFWNSSHTKQTVRNNGQARAGTFSNNQEYRNSLHRQGVLPVDSAFLDGEAVVKAMMGRVFNDRKKTTLSDIEKSSVEMFKGIIDGRFNLQRTIIVISNNTSLEYSANLLKERHFKVSFFNSWTSVQSAGGSCQSDNVSPSGSPVVGSAPSHRLPDPTHELGQASHSTNAIAGGAPPPPPYTVRPPADVKPEIIQHFHVLVEVFQSLADKGETRISRANLGNEIIRLSSPDVYKEAGFKDFKKYVQAAEQFGIIIVGGGGIESWVELRSEGRPGIAEPPN
;
A
#
# COMPACT_ATOMS: atom_id res chain seq x y z
N MET A 1 -0.95 -12.17 -36.89
CA MET A 1 -1.63 -11.03 -36.24
C MET A 1 -1.05 -10.90 -34.84
N ALA A 2 -0.67 -9.70 -34.40
CA ALA A 2 -0.18 -9.51 -33.04
C ALA A 2 -1.33 -9.72 -32.03
N SER A 3 -1.11 -10.54 -31.01
CA SER A 3 -2.05 -10.64 -29.89
C SER A 3 -1.94 -9.38 -29.05
N THR A 4 -3.07 -8.74 -28.79
CA THR A 4 -3.13 -7.60 -27.86
C THR A 4 -3.14 -8.11 -26.42
N THR A 5 -2.51 -7.37 -25.52
CA THR A 5 -2.50 -7.68 -24.08
C THR A 5 -3.27 -6.61 -23.31
N SER A 6 -4.07 -7.04 -22.34
CA SER A 6 -4.83 -6.17 -21.45
C SER A 6 -4.30 -6.21 -20.02
N THR A 7 -4.17 -5.06 -19.38
CA THR A 7 -3.92 -4.91 -17.94
C THR A 7 -5.16 -4.35 -17.28
N ILE A 8 -5.55 -4.91 -16.14
CA ILE A 8 -6.76 -4.52 -15.41
C ILE A 8 -6.37 -4.02 -14.03
N LEU A 9 -6.82 -2.81 -13.69
CA LEU A 9 -6.60 -2.16 -12.41
C LEU A 9 -7.95 -1.93 -11.75
N TRP A 10 -8.18 -2.59 -10.63
CA TRP A 10 -9.45 -2.55 -9.93
C TRP A 10 -9.25 -1.98 -8.54
N ASP A 11 -9.85 -0.83 -8.29
CA ASP A 11 -9.93 -0.19 -6.99
C ASP A 11 -11.13 -0.76 -6.21
N LEU A 12 -10.86 -1.67 -5.28
CA LEU A 12 -11.89 -2.30 -4.44
C LEU A 12 -12.44 -1.34 -3.38
N GLU A 13 -11.81 -0.21 -3.09
CA GLU A 13 -12.36 0.74 -2.11
C GLU A 13 -13.52 1.52 -2.70
N THR A 14 -13.38 1.94 -3.96
CA THR A 14 -14.38 2.80 -4.60
C THR A 14 -15.34 2.04 -5.52
N CYS A 15 -14.98 0.82 -5.93
CA CYS A 15 -15.77 -0.01 -6.84
C CYS A 15 -15.89 -1.46 -6.34
N PHE A 16 -16.31 -1.63 -5.08
CA PHE A 16 -16.59 -2.95 -4.50
C PHE A 16 -17.96 -3.50 -4.95
N PRO A 17 -18.03 -4.75 -5.45
CA PRO A 17 -19.28 -5.39 -5.86
C PRO A 17 -19.91 -6.12 -4.67
N SER A 18 -20.71 -5.41 -3.89
CA SER A 18 -21.25 -5.91 -2.61
C SER A 18 -22.28 -7.05 -2.72
N ASP A 19 -22.82 -7.29 -3.91
CA ASP A 19 -23.97 -8.15 -4.17
C ASP A 19 -23.64 -9.45 -4.91
N ILE A 20 -22.38 -9.68 -5.27
CA ILE A 20 -21.95 -10.86 -6.04
C ILE A 20 -20.68 -11.48 -5.47
N ALA A 21 -20.46 -12.76 -5.77
CA ALA A 21 -19.23 -13.44 -5.36
C ALA A 21 -18.03 -13.02 -6.23
N ALA A 22 -16.82 -13.15 -5.69
CA ALA A 22 -15.58 -12.82 -6.40
C ALA A 22 -15.42 -13.53 -7.77
N PRO A 23 -15.76 -14.83 -7.94
CA PRO A 23 -15.67 -15.48 -9.23
C PRO A 23 -16.57 -14.84 -10.30
N ASP A 24 -17.79 -14.46 -9.91
CA ASP A 24 -18.74 -13.82 -10.82
C ASP A 24 -18.29 -12.41 -11.21
N ALA A 25 -17.72 -11.67 -10.24
CA ALA A 25 -17.13 -10.36 -10.51
C ALA A 25 -15.96 -10.46 -11.50
N VAL A 26 -15.06 -11.42 -11.29
CA VAL A 26 -13.93 -11.65 -12.20
C VAL A 26 -14.42 -12.09 -13.58
N ALA A 27 -15.44 -12.94 -13.66
CA ALA A 27 -16.06 -13.33 -14.93
C ALA A 27 -16.65 -12.13 -15.67
N ALA A 28 -17.36 -11.23 -14.97
CA ALA A 28 -17.89 -10.00 -15.55
C ALA A 28 -16.78 -9.07 -16.07
N ILE A 29 -15.71 -8.88 -15.30
CA ILE A 29 -14.55 -8.08 -15.72
C ILE A 29 -13.85 -8.71 -16.94
N ARG A 30 -13.73 -10.04 -16.99
CA ARG A 30 -13.13 -10.74 -18.15
C ARG A 30 -13.92 -10.50 -19.44
N LYS A 31 -15.25 -10.32 -19.36
CA LYS A 31 -16.08 -9.97 -20.53
C LYS A 31 -15.79 -8.57 -21.09
N LEU A 32 -15.18 -7.67 -20.31
CA LEU A 32 -14.76 -6.34 -20.80
C LEU A 32 -13.56 -6.42 -21.75
N VAL A 33 -12.81 -7.53 -21.70
CA VAL A 33 -11.61 -7.72 -22.49
C VAL A 33 -12.01 -8.18 -23.89
N ALA A 34 -11.45 -7.55 -24.92
CA ALA A 34 -11.77 -7.91 -26.30
C ALA A 34 -11.53 -9.41 -26.57
N PRO A 35 -12.36 -10.10 -27.38
CA PRO A 35 -12.29 -11.56 -27.56
C PRO A 35 -10.93 -12.13 -28.00
N ARG A 36 -10.06 -11.30 -28.61
CA ARG A 36 -8.72 -11.67 -29.08
C ARG A 36 -7.59 -11.14 -28.20
N SER A 37 -7.92 -10.48 -27.10
CA SER A 37 -6.95 -9.92 -26.16
C SER A 37 -6.71 -10.90 -25.02
N THR A 38 -5.46 -11.03 -24.61
CA THR A 38 -5.08 -11.82 -23.43
C THR A 38 -4.97 -10.92 -22.22
N ILE A 39 -5.43 -11.37 -21.05
CA ILE A 39 -5.22 -10.63 -19.80
C ILE A 39 -3.81 -10.92 -19.34
N GLN A 40 -2.95 -9.91 -19.39
CA GLN A 40 -1.59 -10.01 -18.88
C GLN A 40 -1.58 -10.04 -17.35
N GLN A 41 -2.38 -9.18 -16.73
CA GLN A 41 -2.49 -9.06 -15.28
C GLN A 41 -3.82 -8.42 -14.88
N MET A 42 -4.33 -8.85 -13.72
CA MET A 42 -5.47 -8.23 -13.04
C MET A 42 -5.06 -7.94 -11.60
N LEU A 43 -5.04 -6.66 -11.24
CA LEU A 43 -4.61 -6.18 -9.94
C LEU A 43 -5.82 -5.59 -9.21
N ALA A 44 -6.05 -6.01 -7.97
CA ALA A 44 -7.11 -5.50 -7.13
C ALA A 44 -6.52 -4.76 -5.92
N PHE A 45 -6.71 -3.45 -5.88
CA PHE A 45 -6.15 -2.55 -4.88
C PHE A 45 -7.16 -2.32 -3.76
N TRP A 46 -6.66 -2.34 -2.54
CA TRP A 46 -7.44 -2.09 -1.33
C TRP A 46 -6.52 -1.52 -0.25
N ASN A 47 -7.06 -0.90 0.78
CA ASN A 47 -6.30 -0.38 1.92
C ASN A 47 -6.75 -1.08 3.20
N SER A 48 -5.86 -1.88 3.79
CA SER A 48 -6.14 -2.57 5.05
C SER A 48 -6.40 -1.62 6.23
N SER A 49 -5.88 -0.38 6.18
CA SER A 49 -6.11 0.64 7.20
C SER A 49 -7.55 1.20 7.15
N HIS A 50 -8.25 1.06 6.02
CA HIS A 50 -9.64 1.50 5.85
C HIS A 50 -10.68 0.44 6.29
N THR A 51 -10.28 -0.50 7.14
CA THR A 51 -11.12 -1.59 7.70
C THR A 51 -12.33 -1.14 8.55
N LYS A 52 -12.61 0.16 8.63
CA LYS A 52 -13.82 0.72 9.28
C LYS A 52 -14.78 1.39 8.31
N GLN A 53 -14.51 1.37 6.99
CA GLN A 53 -15.35 2.03 6.02
C GLN A 53 -16.70 1.31 5.87
N THR A 54 -17.75 1.92 6.42
CA THR A 54 -19.12 1.50 6.13
C THR A 54 -19.38 1.77 4.66
N VAL A 55 -19.58 0.73 3.85
CA VAL A 55 -20.00 0.86 2.46
C VAL A 55 -21.38 1.52 2.45
N ARG A 56 -21.43 2.83 2.29
CA ARG A 56 -22.68 3.59 2.07
C ARG A 56 -23.01 3.52 0.59
N ASN A 57 -23.69 2.46 0.18
CA ASN A 57 -24.38 2.45 -1.11
C ASN A 57 -25.68 3.25 -0.97
N ASN A 58 -25.82 4.32 -1.78
CA ASN A 58 -27.00 5.19 -1.97
C ASN A 58 -28.30 4.72 -1.29
N GLY A 59 -28.42 4.98 0.02
CA GLY A 59 -29.67 4.82 0.78
C GLY A 59 -29.91 3.46 1.46
N GLN A 60 -29.11 2.42 1.22
CA GLN A 60 -29.21 1.13 1.93
C GLN A 60 -27.90 0.78 2.61
N ALA A 61 -27.77 1.18 3.88
CA ALA A 61 -26.66 0.80 4.73
C ALA A 61 -26.77 -0.68 5.15
N ARG A 62 -26.33 -1.60 4.30
CA ARG A 62 -26.00 -2.95 4.77
C ARG A 62 -24.64 -2.89 5.47
N ALA A 63 -24.66 -2.97 6.79
CA ALA A 63 -23.47 -3.08 7.61
C ALA A 63 -22.85 -4.49 7.46
N GLY A 64 -22.15 -4.72 6.34
CA GLY A 64 -21.26 -5.88 6.20
C GLY A 64 -19.97 -5.63 6.97
N THR A 65 -19.63 -6.48 7.93
CA THR A 65 -18.37 -6.40 8.66
C THR A 65 -17.21 -6.89 7.78
N PHE A 66 -16.06 -6.22 7.85
CA PHE A 66 -14.86 -6.46 7.03
C PHE A 66 -14.27 -7.89 7.09
N SER A 67 -14.74 -8.75 7.99
CA SER A 67 -14.37 -10.18 7.99
C SER A 67 -14.64 -10.84 6.63
N ASN A 68 -15.73 -10.44 5.96
CA ASN A 68 -16.08 -10.93 4.62
C ASN A 68 -15.07 -10.51 3.52
N ASN A 69 -14.25 -9.47 3.77
CA ASN A 69 -13.28 -8.99 2.78
C ASN A 69 -12.03 -9.88 2.71
N GLN A 70 -11.67 -10.62 3.76
CA GLN A 70 -10.54 -11.57 3.66
C GLN A 70 -10.91 -12.77 2.78
N GLU A 71 -12.09 -13.33 2.98
CA GLU A 71 -12.56 -14.44 2.15
C GLU A 71 -12.75 -14.03 0.68
N TYR A 72 -13.31 -12.84 0.44
CA TYR A 72 -13.43 -12.27 -0.90
C TYR A 72 -12.06 -12.10 -1.56
N ARG A 73 -11.06 -11.57 -0.86
CA ARG A 73 -9.68 -11.43 -1.36
C ARG A 73 -9.01 -12.77 -1.65
N ASN A 74 -9.18 -13.74 -0.76
CA ASN A 74 -8.68 -15.11 -0.98
C ASN A 74 -9.34 -15.72 -2.23
N SER A 75 -10.64 -15.45 -2.43
CA SER A 75 -11.38 -15.89 -3.60
C SER A 75 -10.89 -15.20 -4.88
N LEU A 76 -10.65 -13.89 -4.87
CA LEU A 76 -10.01 -13.16 -5.98
C LEU A 76 -8.65 -13.76 -6.35
N HIS A 77 -7.82 -14.06 -5.35
CA HIS A 77 -6.50 -14.67 -5.57
C HIS A 77 -6.61 -16.02 -6.27
N ARG A 78 -7.55 -16.89 -5.86
CA ARG A 78 -7.84 -18.16 -6.54
C ARG A 78 -8.30 -17.98 -8.00
N GLN A 79 -8.87 -16.83 -8.34
CA GLN A 79 -9.26 -16.48 -9.71
C GLN A 79 -8.13 -15.83 -10.54
N GLY A 80 -6.90 -15.80 -10.01
CA GLY A 80 -5.74 -15.20 -10.67
C GLY A 80 -5.68 -13.67 -10.59
N VAL A 81 -6.47 -13.07 -9.70
CA VAL A 81 -6.39 -11.64 -9.41
C VAL A 81 -5.35 -11.42 -8.31
N LEU A 82 -4.40 -10.52 -8.52
CA LEU A 82 -3.38 -10.24 -7.53
C LEU A 82 -3.88 -9.13 -6.58
N PRO A 83 -4.21 -9.45 -5.31
CA PRO A 83 -4.56 -8.43 -4.34
C PRO A 83 -3.33 -7.57 -4.00
N VAL A 84 -3.54 -6.27 -3.92
CA VAL A 84 -2.49 -5.28 -3.61
C VAL A 84 -2.99 -4.44 -2.45
N ASP A 85 -2.42 -4.68 -1.27
CA ASP A 85 -2.64 -3.81 -0.14
C ASP A 85 -1.89 -2.50 -0.36
N SER A 86 -2.59 -1.38 -0.27
CA SER A 86 -2.10 -0.02 -0.47
C SER A 86 -2.00 0.75 0.85
N ALA A 87 -2.25 0.11 2.00
CA ALA A 87 -2.16 0.74 3.32
C ALA A 87 -0.79 1.36 3.63
N PHE A 88 0.26 0.93 2.95
CA PHE A 88 1.62 1.46 3.09
C PHE A 88 1.82 2.84 2.44
N LEU A 89 0.83 3.36 1.71
CA LEU A 89 0.90 4.66 1.05
C LEU A 89 -0.03 5.64 1.77
N ASP A 90 0.45 6.86 2.04
CA ASP A 90 -0.34 7.89 2.73
C ASP A 90 -1.45 8.44 1.82
N GLY A 91 -2.73 8.28 2.22
CA GLY A 91 -3.94 9.04 1.81
C GLY A 91 -4.36 9.04 0.33
N GLU A 92 -3.42 9.25 -0.60
CA GLU A 92 -3.53 9.11 -2.07
C GLU A 92 -3.08 7.72 -2.56
N ALA A 93 -3.17 6.76 -1.64
CA ALA A 93 -2.51 5.47 -1.66
C ALA A 93 -2.79 4.61 -2.89
N VAL A 94 -4.08 4.46 -3.19
CA VAL A 94 -4.55 3.55 -4.24
C VAL A 94 -4.14 4.06 -5.62
N VAL A 95 -4.20 5.38 -5.84
CA VAL A 95 -3.77 6.00 -7.10
C VAL A 95 -2.28 5.75 -7.34
N LYS A 96 -1.44 6.02 -6.32
CA LYS A 96 0.00 5.79 -6.40
C LYS A 96 0.35 4.32 -6.56
N ALA A 97 -0.36 3.41 -5.88
CA ALA A 97 -0.17 1.97 -6.01
C ALA A 97 -0.57 1.45 -7.40
N MET A 98 -1.75 1.84 -7.88
CA MET A 98 -2.29 1.48 -9.20
C MET A 98 -1.35 1.92 -10.29
N MET A 99 -0.84 3.14 -10.17
CA MET A 99 0.06 3.70 -11.15
C MET A 99 1.50 3.24 -10.96
N GLY A 100 1.94 2.76 -9.79
CA GLY A 100 3.31 2.28 -9.62
C GLY A 100 3.52 0.84 -10.08
N ARG A 101 2.55 -0.05 -9.81
CA ARG A 101 2.71 -1.49 -10.06
C ARG A 101 2.64 -1.90 -11.52
N VAL A 102 1.89 -1.19 -12.35
CA VAL A 102 1.79 -1.52 -13.78
C VAL A 102 3.15 -1.42 -14.47
N PHE A 103 4.13 -0.75 -13.86
CA PHE A 103 5.37 -0.37 -14.54
C PHE A 103 6.66 -0.77 -13.81
N ASN A 104 6.62 -1.42 -12.64
CA ASN A 104 7.82 -1.73 -11.86
C ASN A 104 8.44 -3.13 -12.11
N ASP A 105 8.02 -3.84 -13.17
CA ASP A 105 8.37 -5.26 -13.34
C ASP A 105 9.82 -5.53 -13.83
N ARG A 106 10.70 -4.53 -13.97
CA ARG A 106 12.06 -4.75 -14.51
C ARG A 106 13.25 -3.95 -13.95
N LYS A 107 13.11 -3.10 -12.94
CA LYS A 107 14.29 -2.51 -12.28
C LYS A 107 14.09 -2.41 -10.76
N LYS A 108 15.13 -2.82 -10.00
CA LYS A 108 15.31 -2.47 -8.58
C LYS A 108 15.42 -0.94 -8.49
N THR A 109 14.28 -0.27 -8.49
CA THR A 109 14.19 1.18 -8.28
C THR A 109 13.96 1.38 -6.79
N THR A 110 14.88 2.06 -6.13
CA THR A 110 14.85 2.39 -4.70
C THR A 110 13.60 3.20 -4.36
N LEU A 111 12.95 2.89 -3.23
CA LEU A 111 11.68 3.50 -2.80
C LEU A 111 11.73 5.04 -2.73
N SER A 112 12.93 5.60 -2.51
CA SER A 112 13.22 7.04 -2.49
C SER A 112 13.02 7.75 -3.83
N ASP A 113 13.03 7.02 -4.96
CA ASP A 113 12.78 7.59 -6.29
C ASP A 113 11.29 7.62 -6.64
N ILE A 114 10.44 6.92 -5.87
CA ILE A 114 9.00 6.78 -6.10
C ILE A 114 8.22 8.01 -5.60
N GLU A 115 8.81 8.80 -4.70
CA GLU A 115 8.17 10.02 -4.15
C GLU A 115 8.24 11.24 -5.06
N LYS A 116 9.08 11.21 -6.11
CA LYS A 116 9.12 12.29 -7.09
C LYS A 116 7.94 12.12 -8.02
N SER A 117 6.82 12.78 -7.72
CA SER A 117 5.65 13.06 -8.58
C SER A 117 5.13 11.90 -9.44
N SER A 118 3.82 11.66 -9.42
CA SER A 118 3.15 10.77 -10.38
C SER A 118 3.67 10.93 -11.82
N VAL A 119 4.12 12.14 -12.20
CA VAL A 119 4.77 12.53 -13.46
C VAL A 119 6.14 11.86 -13.74
N GLU A 120 7.05 11.67 -12.77
CA GLU A 120 8.32 10.95 -13.04
C GLU A 120 8.12 9.42 -13.06
N MET A 121 7.15 8.92 -12.29
CA MET A 121 6.63 7.55 -12.45
C MET A 121 6.08 7.33 -13.88
N PHE A 122 5.46 8.36 -14.50
CA PHE A 122 5.08 8.33 -15.93
C PHE A 122 6.26 8.40 -16.91
N LYS A 123 7.36 9.06 -16.54
CA LYS A 123 8.54 9.24 -17.39
C LYS A 123 9.29 7.92 -17.64
N GLY A 124 9.39 7.05 -16.63
CA GLY A 124 9.94 5.69 -16.77
C GLY A 124 9.15 4.78 -17.73
N ILE A 125 7.87 5.08 -17.95
CA ILE A 125 6.95 4.38 -18.87
C ILE A 125 7.18 4.83 -20.32
N ILE A 126 7.49 6.11 -20.50
CA ILE A 126 7.69 6.75 -21.81
C ILE A 126 9.02 6.33 -22.45
N ASP A 127 10.05 6.08 -21.65
CA ASP A 127 11.42 5.92 -22.16
C ASP A 127 11.86 4.45 -22.40
N GLY A 128 11.01 3.45 -22.15
CA GLY A 128 11.51 2.08 -21.89
C GLY A 128 10.82 0.87 -22.54
N ARG A 129 10.74 0.80 -23.88
CA ARG A 129 10.56 -0.46 -24.68
C ARG A 129 9.28 -1.29 -24.48
N PHE A 130 8.08 -0.74 -24.68
CA PHE A 130 6.87 -1.56 -24.80
C PHE A 130 6.24 -1.49 -26.18
N ASN A 131 5.94 -2.68 -26.73
CA ASN A 131 5.20 -2.86 -27.97
C ASN A 131 3.82 -2.17 -27.87
N LEU A 132 3.49 -1.40 -28.90
CA LEU A 132 2.51 -0.31 -29.00
C LEU A 132 1.01 -0.67 -28.82
N GLN A 133 0.63 -1.83 -28.27
CA GLN A 133 -0.77 -2.26 -28.22
C GLN A 133 -1.21 -2.83 -26.87
N ARG A 134 -1.10 -2.01 -25.82
CA ARG A 134 -1.65 -2.34 -24.50
C ARG A 134 -3.01 -1.70 -24.30
N THR A 135 -3.99 -2.52 -23.97
CA THR A 135 -5.28 -2.04 -23.45
C THR A 135 -5.19 -1.98 -21.93
N ILE A 136 -5.60 -0.86 -21.32
CA ILE A 136 -5.65 -0.70 -19.87
C ILE A 136 -7.12 -0.51 -19.48
N ILE A 137 -7.61 -1.34 -18.57
CA ILE A 137 -8.95 -1.23 -18.02
C ILE A 137 -8.81 -0.77 -16.58
N VAL A 138 -9.39 0.39 -16.25
CA VAL A 138 -9.38 0.96 -14.91
C VAL A 138 -10.81 0.94 -14.37
N ILE A 139 -10.99 0.34 -13.20
CA ILE A 139 -12.27 0.25 -12.50
C ILE A 139 -12.11 0.98 -11.17
N SER A 140 -12.55 2.23 -11.08
CA SER A 140 -12.43 3.08 -9.89
C SER A 140 -13.35 4.29 -10.00
N ASN A 141 -13.97 4.70 -8.90
CA ASN A 141 -14.72 5.96 -8.81
C ASN A 141 -13.82 7.15 -8.41
N ASN A 142 -12.50 6.96 -8.34
CA ASN A 142 -11.57 8.02 -7.99
C ASN A 142 -11.28 8.91 -9.22
N THR A 143 -11.77 10.15 -9.19
CA THR A 143 -11.57 11.14 -10.25
C THR A 143 -10.10 11.47 -10.52
N SER A 144 -9.21 11.26 -9.55
CA SER A 144 -7.76 11.48 -9.73
C SER A 144 -7.15 10.49 -10.73
N LEU A 145 -7.75 9.30 -10.88
CA LEU A 145 -7.32 8.32 -11.88
C LEU A 145 -7.81 8.66 -13.28
N GLU A 146 -8.85 9.47 -13.43
CA GLU A 146 -9.35 9.92 -14.73
C GLU A 146 -8.30 10.79 -15.44
N TYR A 147 -7.66 11.71 -14.71
CA TYR A 147 -6.54 12.49 -15.22
C TYR A 147 -5.39 11.58 -15.71
N SER A 148 -5.02 10.59 -14.90
CA SER A 148 -3.99 9.59 -15.25
C SER A 148 -4.38 8.77 -16.50
N ALA A 149 -5.65 8.38 -16.62
CA ALA A 149 -6.17 7.66 -17.78
C ALA A 149 -6.13 8.51 -19.04
N ASN A 150 -6.42 9.81 -18.96
CA ASN A 150 -6.36 10.71 -20.11
C ASN A 150 -4.92 10.92 -20.59
N LEU A 151 -3.96 11.08 -19.68
CA LEU A 151 -2.53 11.11 -20.03
C LEU A 151 -2.07 9.84 -20.77
N LEU A 152 -2.56 8.67 -20.36
CA LEU A 152 -2.27 7.41 -21.05
C LEU A 152 -2.87 7.38 -22.47
N LYS A 153 -4.08 7.93 -22.67
CA LYS A 153 -4.70 8.05 -24.00
C LYS A 153 -3.90 8.97 -24.93
N GLU A 154 -3.42 10.11 -24.43
CA GLU A 154 -2.54 11.03 -25.17
C GLU A 154 -1.25 10.35 -25.65
N ARG A 155 -0.80 9.32 -24.92
CA ARG A 155 0.34 8.47 -25.27
C ARG A 155 -0.03 7.24 -26.08
N HIS A 156 -1.19 7.24 -26.74
CA HIS A 156 -1.69 6.17 -27.61
C HIS A 156 -2.00 4.83 -26.93
N PHE A 157 -2.15 4.78 -25.60
CA PHE A 157 -2.70 3.61 -24.94
C PHE A 157 -4.22 3.55 -25.13
N LYS A 158 -4.76 2.34 -25.32
CA LYS A 158 -6.21 2.13 -25.32
C LYS A 158 -6.69 2.00 -23.88
N VAL A 159 -7.28 3.06 -23.31
CA VAL A 159 -7.74 3.06 -21.92
C VAL A 159 -9.27 3.07 -21.84
N SER A 160 -9.83 2.11 -21.11
CA SER A 160 -11.24 2.05 -20.75
C SER A 160 -11.38 2.29 -19.25
N PHE A 161 -12.18 3.29 -18.88
CA PHE A 161 -12.39 3.69 -17.50
C PHE A 161 -13.84 3.41 -17.09
N PHE A 162 -14.04 2.74 -15.95
CA PHE A 162 -15.33 2.41 -15.38
C PHE A 162 -15.40 2.97 -13.97
N ASN A 163 -16.31 3.94 -13.75
CA ASN A 163 -16.42 4.65 -12.47
C ASN A 163 -17.31 3.96 -11.43
N SER A 164 -17.94 2.85 -11.80
CA SER A 164 -18.83 2.09 -10.92
C SER A 164 -18.91 0.63 -11.35
N TRP A 165 -19.29 -0.23 -10.41
CA TRP A 165 -19.54 -1.65 -10.69
C TRP A 165 -20.70 -1.87 -11.68
N THR A 166 -21.74 -1.04 -11.61
CA THR A 166 -22.87 -1.12 -12.54
C THR A 166 -22.43 -0.85 -13.98
N SER A 167 -21.53 0.11 -14.21
CA SER A 167 -20.94 0.35 -15.54
C SER A 167 -20.18 -0.86 -16.07
N VAL A 168 -19.48 -1.61 -15.20
CA VAL A 168 -18.80 -2.87 -15.57
C VAL A 168 -19.82 -3.92 -16.00
N GLN A 169 -20.90 -4.10 -15.24
CA GLN A 169 -21.96 -5.06 -15.57
C GLN A 169 -22.65 -4.72 -16.89
N SER A 170 -23.02 -3.45 -17.10
CA SER A 170 -23.66 -3.00 -18.35
C SER A 170 -22.76 -3.24 -19.57
N ALA A 171 -21.46 -2.97 -19.45
CA ALA A 171 -20.52 -3.18 -20.54
C ALA A 171 -20.26 -4.68 -20.82
N GLY A 172 -20.21 -5.52 -19.78
CA GLY A 172 -20.02 -6.97 -19.94
C GLY A 172 -21.29 -7.73 -20.38
N GLY A 173 -22.47 -7.16 -20.14
CA GLY A 173 -23.77 -7.75 -20.48
C GLY A 173 -24.24 -7.48 -21.91
N SER A 174 -23.65 -6.52 -22.62
CA SER A 174 -24.09 -6.13 -23.97
C SER A 174 -23.79 -7.16 -25.08
N CYS A 175 -23.25 -8.33 -24.75
CA CYS A 175 -22.85 -9.36 -25.71
C CYS A 175 -23.57 -10.70 -25.46
N GLN A 176 -24.91 -10.77 -25.54
CA GLN A 176 -25.66 -11.82 -26.27
C GLN A 176 -27.16 -11.89 -25.94
N SER A 177 -27.92 -11.98 -27.04
CA SER A 177 -29.15 -12.75 -27.27
C SER A 177 -30.45 -12.34 -26.57
N ASP A 178 -31.26 -11.62 -27.35
CA ASP A 178 -32.68 -11.91 -27.48
C ASP A 178 -32.93 -13.43 -27.67
N ASN A 179 -34.05 -13.91 -27.10
CA ASN A 179 -34.65 -15.25 -27.22
C ASN A 179 -33.93 -16.43 -26.54
N VAL A 180 -34.51 -16.97 -25.45
CA VAL A 180 -35.59 -18.00 -25.47
C VAL A 180 -35.97 -18.29 -23.99
N SER A 181 -37.25 -18.09 -23.64
CA SER A 181 -37.84 -18.65 -22.42
C SER A 181 -37.95 -20.17 -22.53
N PRO A 182 -37.74 -20.90 -21.43
CA PRO A 182 -38.86 -21.74 -21.00
C PRO A 182 -39.11 -21.74 -19.49
N SER A 183 -40.40 -21.70 -19.19
CA SER A 183 -41.05 -21.99 -17.92
C SER A 183 -40.80 -23.43 -17.48
N GLY A 184 -40.54 -23.65 -16.19
CA GLY A 184 -40.58 -24.99 -15.57
C GLY A 184 -39.86 -25.10 -14.22
N SER A 185 -40.64 -25.13 -13.14
CA SER A 185 -40.26 -25.57 -11.78
C SER A 185 -41.15 -26.76 -11.39
N PRO A 186 -41.00 -27.40 -10.21
CA PRO A 186 -39.79 -27.93 -9.57
C PRO A 186 -40.00 -29.41 -9.12
N VAL A 187 -38.94 -30.16 -8.77
CA VAL A 187 -39.09 -31.43 -8.02
C VAL A 187 -38.09 -31.51 -6.85
N VAL A 188 -38.67 -31.85 -5.71
CA VAL A 188 -38.16 -32.07 -4.35
C VAL A 188 -37.30 -33.34 -4.27
N GLY A 189 -36.25 -33.34 -3.45
CA GLY A 189 -35.53 -34.56 -3.06
C GLY A 189 -34.57 -34.34 -1.88
N SER A 190 -34.84 -35.03 -0.78
CA SER A 190 -34.22 -34.88 0.55
C SER A 190 -33.04 -35.84 0.79
N ALA A 191 -32.04 -35.38 1.58
CA ALA A 191 -31.18 -36.11 2.55
C ALA A 191 -30.28 -37.29 2.04
N PRO A 192 -29.25 -37.78 2.79
CA PRO A 192 -28.93 -37.59 4.23
C PRO A 192 -27.47 -37.27 4.62
N SER A 193 -27.33 -36.84 5.88
CA SER A 193 -26.11 -36.63 6.67
C SER A 193 -25.27 -37.90 6.90
N HIS A 194 -23.95 -37.75 6.82
CA HIS A 194 -22.99 -38.68 7.43
C HIS A 194 -22.08 -37.94 8.43
N ARG A 195 -22.18 -38.34 9.71
CA ARG A 195 -21.23 -38.09 10.80
C ARG A 195 -19.97 -38.94 10.60
N LEU A 196 -18.80 -38.44 11.02
CA LEU A 196 -17.68 -39.21 11.61
C LEU A 196 -16.72 -38.21 12.34
N PRO A 197 -15.73 -38.65 13.15
CA PRO A 197 -15.66 -38.36 14.57
C PRO A 197 -14.49 -37.44 15.00
N ASP A 198 -14.65 -36.98 16.23
CA ASP A 198 -13.71 -36.24 17.07
C ASP A 198 -12.57 -37.15 17.58
N PRO A 199 -11.31 -36.68 17.64
CA PRO A 199 -10.32 -37.22 18.55
C PRO A 199 -9.83 -36.15 19.54
N THR A 200 -10.28 -36.31 20.77
CA THR A 200 -9.69 -35.74 21.98
C THR A 200 -8.31 -36.38 22.20
N HIS A 201 -7.27 -35.57 22.44
CA HIS A 201 -6.06 -36.06 23.11
C HIS A 201 -5.51 -35.03 24.10
N GLU A 202 -5.26 -35.56 25.29
CA GLU A 202 -4.86 -34.97 26.56
C GLU A 202 -3.40 -34.50 26.65
N LEU A 203 -3.22 -33.54 27.57
CA LEU A 203 -2.12 -33.33 28.52
C LEU A 203 -0.66 -33.65 28.12
N GLY A 204 0.15 -32.58 28.18
CA GLY A 204 1.59 -32.65 28.39
C GLY A 204 2.12 -31.35 29.01
N GLN A 205 1.96 -31.19 30.33
CA GLN A 205 2.68 -30.19 31.12
C GLN A 205 4.14 -30.63 31.27
N ALA A 206 5.08 -29.75 30.94
CA ALA A 206 6.46 -29.82 31.42
C ALA A 206 6.93 -28.41 31.80
N SER A 207 7.08 -28.23 33.11
CA SER A 207 7.81 -27.14 33.76
C SER A 207 9.33 -27.38 33.63
N HIS A 208 10.12 -26.42 34.12
CA HIS A 208 11.60 -26.37 34.20
C HIS A 208 12.24 -25.68 32.98
N SER A 209 13.15 -24.72 33.09
CA SER A 209 13.82 -24.11 34.24
C SER A 209 14.42 -22.77 33.81
N THR A 210 14.47 -21.87 34.78
CA THR A 210 15.30 -20.68 34.87
C THR A 210 16.75 -20.96 34.49
N ASN A 211 17.36 -20.14 33.63
CA ASN A 211 18.81 -19.97 33.61
C ASN A 211 19.15 -18.49 33.43
N ALA A 212 19.47 -17.87 34.57
CA ALA A 212 20.19 -16.62 34.64
C ALA A 212 21.63 -16.88 34.23
N ILE A 213 22.10 -16.20 33.18
CA ILE A 213 23.52 -16.07 32.90
C ILE A 213 23.85 -14.59 32.98
N ALA A 214 24.37 -14.21 34.14
CA ALA A 214 25.04 -12.96 34.39
C ALA A 214 26.39 -12.97 33.65
N GLY A 215 26.44 -12.28 32.52
CA GLY A 215 27.67 -11.86 31.87
C GLY A 215 27.63 -10.35 31.72
N GLY A 216 28.23 -9.64 32.67
CA GLY A 216 28.34 -8.19 32.64
C GLY A 216 29.18 -7.75 31.45
N ALA A 217 28.51 -7.39 30.35
CA ALA A 217 29.13 -6.61 29.29
C ALA A 217 29.47 -5.23 29.86
N PRO A 218 30.67 -4.68 29.58
CA PRO A 218 30.98 -3.31 29.94
C PRO A 218 29.91 -2.38 29.34
N PRO A 219 29.50 -1.32 30.05
CA PRO A 219 28.54 -0.36 29.50
C PRO A 219 29.04 0.10 28.13
N PRO A 220 28.17 0.10 27.09
CA PRO A 220 28.57 0.62 25.80
C PRO A 220 29.13 2.04 25.99
N PRO A 221 30.19 2.41 25.27
CA PRO A 221 30.72 3.76 25.34
C PRO A 221 29.57 4.75 25.09
N PRO A 222 29.56 5.92 25.77
CA PRO A 222 28.50 6.91 25.58
C PRO A 222 28.35 7.17 24.09
N TYR A 223 27.15 6.92 23.57
CA TYR A 223 26.83 7.13 22.16
C TYR A 223 27.03 8.61 21.86
N THR A 224 28.22 8.96 21.38
CA THR A 224 28.51 10.33 21.00
C THR A 224 27.83 10.54 19.66
N VAL A 225 26.61 11.06 19.75
CA VAL A 225 25.76 11.41 18.64
C VAL A 225 26.44 12.53 17.85
N ARG A 226 27.08 12.18 16.73
CA ARG A 226 27.71 13.14 15.81
C ARG A 226 26.89 13.24 14.52
N PRO A 227 26.49 14.45 14.09
CA PRO A 227 25.88 14.65 12.78
C PRO A 227 26.80 14.16 11.67
N PRO A 228 26.25 13.81 10.49
CA PRO A 228 27.09 13.33 9.41
C PRO A 228 28.15 14.37 8.98
N ALA A 229 29.41 13.95 8.83
CA ALA A 229 30.56 14.76 8.47
C ALA A 229 30.38 15.48 7.12
N ASP A 230 29.51 14.96 6.25
CA ASP A 230 29.21 15.53 4.94
C ASP A 230 28.20 16.69 4.97
N VAL A 231 27.58 17.00 6.12
CA VAL A 231 26.59 18.08 6.24
C VAL A 231 27.28 19.41 6.56
N LYS A 232 27.02 20.44 5.75
CA LYS A 232 27.57 21.79 5.98
C LYS A 232 27.17 22.32 7.37
N PRO A 233 28.08 23.00 8.11
CA PRO A 233 27.79 23.53 9.45
C PRO A 233 26.58 24.46 9.52
N GLU A 234 26.35 25.26 8.47
CA GLU A 234 25.19 26.16 8.35
C GLU A 234 23.85 25.40 8.38
N ILE A 235 23.82 24.21 7.78
CA ILE A 235 22.63 23.35 7.75
C ILE A 235 22.41 22.76 9.15
N ILE A 236 23.48 22.31 9.82
CA ILE A 236 23.41 21.76 11.18
C ILE A 236 22.84 22.81 12.15
N GLN A 237 23.16 24.09 11.97
CA GLN A 237 22.64 25.17 12.80
C GLN A 237 21.10 25.27 12.75
N HIS A 238 20.48 25.04 11.59
CA HIS A 238 19.03 25.02 11.47
C HIS A 238 18.37 23.81 12.17
N PHE A 239 19.14 22.74 12.45
CA PHE A 239 18.65 21.51 13.05
C PHE A 239 19.21 21.22 14.45
N HIS A 240 19.84 22.20 15.12
CA HIS A 240 20.52 21.97 16.40
C HIS A 240 19.57 21.41 17.48
N VAL A 241 18.35 21.94 17.62
CA VAL A 241 17.34 21.44 18.58
C VAL A 241 16.99 19.97 18.31
N LEU A 242 16.96 19.56 17.04
CA LEU A 242 16.70 18.16 16.68
C LEU A 242 17.82 17.26 17.21
N VAL A 243 19.08 17.68 17.06
CA VAL A 243 20.25 16.95 17.54
C VAL A 243 20.25 16.85 19.08
N GLU A 244 19.90 17.93 19.77
CA GLU A 244 19.79 17.96 21.24
C GLU A 244 18.71 16.99 21.76
N VAL A 245 17.53 16.92 21.11
CA VAL A 245 16.50 15.93 21.46
C VAL A 245 17.07 14.51 21.35
N PHE A 246 17.76 14.18 20.26
CA PHE A 246 18.33 12.84 20.06
C PHE A 246 19.50 12.53 21.00
N GLN A 247 20.29 13.52 21.40
CA GLN A 247 21.28 13.36 22.47
C GLN A 247 20.60 13.02 23.80
N SER A 248 19.54 13.74 24.16
CA SER A 248 18.78 13.45 25.38
C SER A 248 18.13 12.05 25.38
N LEU A 249 17.72 11.56 24.21
CA LEU A 249 17.23 10.19 24.05
C LEU A 249 18.36 9.16 24.17
N ALA A 250 19.52 9.43 23.56
CA ALA A 250 20.68 8.56 23.64
C ALA A 250 21.16 8.39 25.08
N ASP A 251 21.14 9.46 25.88
CA ASP A 251 21.45 9.42 27.32
C ASP A 251 20.49 8.53 28.11
N LYS A 252 19.26 8.33 27.63
CA LYS A 252 18.25 7.42 28.19
C LYS A 252 18.33 6.00 27.61
N GLY A 253 19.23 5.75 26.67
CA GLY A 253 19.32 4.48 25.94
C GLY A 253 18.26 4.29 24.86
N GLU A 254 17.53 5.36 24.50
CA GLU A 254 16.56 5.35 23.42
C GLU A 254 17.20 5.84 22.12
N THR A 255 16.93 5.13 21.01
CA THR A 255 17.46 5.49 19.68
C THR A 255 16.37 6.00 18.74
N ARG A 256 15.11 5.76 19.07
CA ARG A 256 13.94 6.09 18.24
C ARG A 256 12.89 6.80 19.06
N ILE A 257 12.24 7.76 18.44
CA ILE A 257 11.10 8.49 19.02
C ILE A 257 9.96 8.56 18.02
N SER A 258 8.71 8.49 18.49
CA SER A 258 7.56 8.68 17.61
C SER A 258 7.55 10.10 17.05
N ARG A 259 7.03 10.30 15.83
CA ARG A 259 6.96 11.64 15.21
C ARG A 259 6.18 12.64 16.06
N ALA A 260 5.11 12.18 16.71
CA ALA A 260 4.30 13.01 17.60
C ALA A 260 5.09 13.45 18.84
N ASN A 261 5.81 12.53 19.48
CA ASN A 261 6.63 12.85 20.65
C ASN A 261 7.82 13.74 20.28
N LEU A 262 8.43 13.53 19.10
CA LEU A 262 9.50 14.38 18.61
C LEU A 262 9.07 15.84 18.49
N GLY A 263 7.90 16.10 17.89
CA GLY A 263 7.36 17.46 17.78
C GLY A 263 7.14 18.11 19.16
N ASN A 264 6.64 17.34 20.13
CA ASN A 264 6.46 17.82 21.50
C ASN A 264 7.79 18.10 22.21
N GLU A 265 8.79 17.23 22.05
CA GLU A 265 10.12 17.41 22.66
C GLU A 265 10.85 18.62 22.09
N ILE A 266 10.75 18.86 20.77
CA ILE A 266 11.34 20.04 20.13
C ILE A 266 10.73 21.33 20.68
N ILE A 267 9.39 21.38 20.80
CA ILE A 267 8.69 22.54 21.37
C ILE A 267 8.99 22.68 22.87
N ARG A 268 9.21 21.58 23.59
CA ARG A 268 9.54 21.58 25.03
C ARG A 268 10.95 22.11 25.31
N LEU A 269 11.93 21.77 24.47
CA LEU A 269 13.32 22.22 24.61
C LEU A 269 13.55 23.65 24.08
N SER A 270 12.70 24.12 23.16
CA SER A 270 12.87 25.40 22.47
C SER A 270 11.60 26.27 22.50
N SER A 271 11.46 27.21 21.57
CA SER A 271 10.26 28.03 21.40
C SER A 271 9.21 27.31 20.54
N PRO A 272 7.90 27.64 20.69
CA PRO A 272 6.87 27.18 19.76
C PRO A 272 7.11 27.58 18.30
N ASP A 273 7.93 28.60 18.06
CA ASP A 273 8.26 29.14 16.74
C ASP A 273 9.60 28.63 16.18
N VAL A 274 10.25 27.65 16.83
CA VAL A 274 11.55 27.07 16.44
C VAL A 274 11.62 26.67 14.96
N TYR A 275 10.54 26.15 14.39
CA TYR A 275 10.51 25.78 12.96
C TYR A 275 10.61 27.02 12.06
N LYS A 276 9.92 28.10 12.41
CA LYS A 276 9.92 29.35 11.64
C LYS A 276 11.24 30.07 11.77
N GLU A 277 11.83 30.07 12.97
CA GLU A 277 13.18 30.58 13.23
C GLU A 277 14.23 29.84 12.40
N ALA A 278 14.04 28.52 12.22
CA ALA A 278 14.85 27.71 11.31
C ALA A 278 14.50 27.89 9.81
N GLY A 279 13.56 28.76 9.45
CA GLY A 279 13.16 29.04 8.07
C GLY A 279 12.12 28.09 7.47
N PHE A 280 11.50 27.24 8.29
CA PHE A 280 10.50 26.26 7.87
C PHE A 280 9.09 26.68 8.29
N LYS A 281 8.11 26.37 7.43
CA LYS A 281 6.71 26.74 7.66
C LYS A 281 6.07 25.98 8.83
N ASP A 282 6.43 24.70 8.97
CA ASP A 282 5.82 23.78 9.93
C ASP A 282 6.76 22.59 10.23
N PHE A 283 6.38 21.80 11.25
CA PHE A 283 7.10 20.60 11.68
C PHE A 283 7.27 19.57 10.54
N LYS A 284 6.26 19.40 9.68
CA LYS A 284 6.32 18.43 8.58
C LYS A 284 7.43 18.79 7.60
N LYS A 285 7.54 20.06 7.23
CA LYS A 285 8.61 20.57 6.36
C LYS A 285 9.98 20.53 7.01
N TYR A 286 10.05 20.81 8.30
CA TYR A 286 11.27 20.71 9.08
C TYR A 286 11.83 19.27 9.10
N VAL A 287 11.01 18.28 9.45
CA VAL A 287 11.40 16.85 9.45
C VAL A 287 11.76 16.37 8.06
N GLN A 288 10.96 16.73 7.04
CA GLN A 288 11.24 16.38 5.65
C GLN A 288 12.62 16.91 5.19
N ALA A 289 12.96 18.14 5.56
CA ALA A 289 14.26 18.72 5.22
C ALA A 289 15.41 18.02 5.96
N ALA A 290 15.25 17.73 7.26
CA ALA A 290 16.25 17.00 8.04
C ALA A 290 16.53 15.60 7.49
N GLU A 291 15.50 14.90 6.99
CA GLU A 291 15.63 13.62 6.30
C GLU A 291 16.37 13.77 4.95
N GLN A 292 16.03 14.79 4.16
CA GLN A 292 16.70 15.06 2.87
C GLN A 292 18.19 15.38 3.04
N PHE A 293 18.56 16.07 4.12
CA PHE A 293 19.95 16.31 4.48
C PHE A 293 20.62 15.10 5.16
N GLY A 294 19.89 14.00 5.34
CA GLY A 294 20.42 12.77 5.92
C GLY A 294 20.74 12.88 7.41
N ILE A 295 20.19 13.86 8.13
CA ILE A 295 20.40 14.04 9.57
C ILE A 295 19.61 12.98 10.35
N ILE A 296 18.41 12.67 9.86
CA ILE A 296 17.51 11.67 10.45
C ILE A 296 17.07 10.65 9.40
N ILE A 297 16.56 9.53 9.89
CA ILE A 297 15.87 8.49 9.13
C ILE A 297 14.44 8.44 9.67
N VAL A 298 13.45 8.50 8.79
CA VAL A 298 12.04 8.36 9.15
C VAL A 298 11.55 6.96 8.76
N GLY A 299 10.71 6.36 9.60
CA GLY A 299 10.15 5.04 9.33
C GLY A 299 8.78 4.82 9.97
N GLY A 300 8.17 3.69 9.63
CA GLY A 300 6.82 3.33 10.09
C GLY A 300 5.69 4.11 9.40
N GLY A 301 4.45 3.80 9.76
CA GLY A 301 3.24 4.41 9.18
C GLY A 301 2.15 4.63 10.24
N GLY A 302 1.34 5.67 10.07
CA GLY A 302 0.27 6.02 11.02
C GLY A 302 0.80 6.26 12.44
N ILE A 303 0.21 5.55 13.41
CA ILE A 303 0.54 5.65 14.85
C ILE A 303 1.93 5.07 15.18
N GLU A 304 2.45 4.16 14.36
CA GLU A 304 3.76 3.50 14.55
C GLU A 304 4.89 4.27 13.84
N SER A 305 4.68 5.55 13.52
CA SER A 305 5.67 6.34 12.80
C SER A 305 6.74 6.91 13.73
N TRP A 306 8.00 6.67 13.39
CA TRP A 306 9.17 6.97 14.21
C TRP A 306 10.26 7.69 13.43
N VAL A 307 11.18 8.32 14.17
CA VAL A 307 12.35 9.01 13.67
C VAL A 307 13.57 8.56 14.49
N GLU A 308 14.68 8.34 13.80
CA GLU A 308 15.98 7.97 14.35
C GLU A 308 17.03 8.93 13.82
N LEU A 309 18.02 9.31 14.63
CA LEU A 309 19.15 10.08 14.12
C LEU A 309 20.08 9.15 13.31
N ARG A 310 20.54 9.64 12.16
CA ARG A 310 21.51 8.90 11.36
C ARG A 310 22.86 8.91 12.07
N SER A 311 23.27 7.76 12.61
CA SER A 311 24.61 7.58 13.17
C SER A 311 25.61 7.28 12.06
N GLU A 312 26.60 8.15 11.88
CA GLU A 312 27.79 7.80 11.10
C GLU A 312 28.57 6.72 11.85
N GLY A 313 28.37 5.46 11.46
CA GLY A 313 29.09 4.35 12.08
C GLY A 313 28.31 3.04 12.16
N ARG A 314 27.00 3.03 11.86
CA ARG A 314 26.36 1.77 11.48
C ARG A 314 26.56 1.58 9.98
N PRO A 315 27.47 0.71 9.52
CA PRO A 315 27.30 0.15 8.19
C PRO A 315 25.88 -0.40 8.16
N GLY A 316 25.05 0.13 7.26
CA GLY A 316 23.79 -0.50 6.94
C GLY A 316 24.06 -1.98 6.75
N ILE A 317 23.27 -2.82 7.40
CA ILE A 317 23.30 -4.29 7.32
C ILE A 317 23.88 -4.69 5.97
N ALA A 318 25.14 -5.11 5.96
CA ALA A 318 25.78 -5.57 4.75
C ALA A 318 24.92 -6.73 4.23
N GLU A 319 24.38 -6.61 3.02
CA GLU A 319 23.86 -7.76 2.29
C GLU A 319 24.96 -8.83 2.33
N PRO A 320 24.66 -10.07 2.80
CA PRO A 320 25.62 -11.14 2.65
C PRO A 320 25.89 -11.34 1.16
N PRO A 321 27.15 -11.51 0.74
CA PRO A 321 27.46 -11.81 -0.64
C PRO A 321 26.86 -13.18 -1.00
N ASN A 322 25.86 -13.18 -1.89
CA ASN A 322 25.67 -14.13 -2.99
C ASN A 322 24.42 -13.79 -3.81
#